data_AF-A0A7W7YTD8-F1
#
_entry.id   AF-A0A7W7YTD8-F1
#
_cell.length_a   1.000
_cell.length_b   1.000
_cell.length_c   1.000
_cell.angle_alpha   90.00
_cell.angle_beta   90.00
_cell.angle_gamma   90.00
#
_symmetry.space_group_name_H-M   'P 1'
#
loop_
_entity.id
_entity.type
_entity.pdbx_description
1 polymer ?
#
loop_
_entity_poly.entity_id
_entity_poly.type
_entity_poly.pdbx_seq_one_letter_code
_entity_poly.pdbx_strand_id
1 'polypeptide(L)'
;MTDPLSKLPLFATDREIATAVVGKERAAMYVKVVIPMLERQGFPRIDPLHDGRPTLLVRRFYDGYLGITAGFQVAAPDGEENLGVWKGRRQARNERKPQLDLNTRCVNALRYMVEHPDVTTSAEIPGATDFTMRELVDKGALREGKKDTQGDRTWIVLDAGREEIARYNDWHGGKRRR
;
A
#
# COMPACT_ATOMS: atom_id res chain seq x y z
N MET A 1 40.86 -2.13 7.26
CA MET A 1 39.97 -0.95 7.32
C MET A 1 40.25 -0.22 8.62
N THR A 2 40.76 1.01 8.56
CA THR A 2 41.15 1.82 9.72
C THR A 2 39.91 2.52 10.28
N ASP A 3 39.21 1.87 11.20
CA ASP A 3 38.07 2.43 11.92
C ASP A 3 38.50 3.65 12.75
N PRO A 4 37.86 4.83 12.60
CA PRO A 4 38.20 6.05 13.34
C PRO A 4 38.07 5.88 14.87
N LEU A 5 37.20 4.97 15.34
CA LEU A 5 37.08 4.65 16.77
C LEU A 5 38.26 3.84 17.30
N SER A 6 38.98 3.13 16.43
CA SER A 6 40.16 2.33 16.80
C SER A 6 41.41 3.16 17.09
N LYS A 7 41.38 4.47 16.81
CA LYS A 7 42.46 5.42 17.13
C LYS A 7 42.28 6.10 18.49
N LEU A 8 41.14 5.88 19.15
CA LEU A 8 40.82 6.48 20.43
C LEU A 8 41.45 5.70 21.59
N PRO A 9 41.70 6.35 22.74
CA PRO A 9 42.10 5.66 23.97
C PRO A 9 41.03 4.66 24.44
N LEU A 10 41.39 3.77 25.37
CA LEU A 10 40.48 2.74 25.87
C LEU A 10 39.23 3.34 26.56
N PHE A 11 39.41 4.49 27.20
CA PHE A 11 38.34 5.38 27.64
C PHE A 11 38.50 6.72 26.95
N ALA A 12 37.46 7.17 26.25
CA ALA A 12 37.47 8.43 25.52
C ALA A 12 36.36 9.36 26.00
N THR A 13 36.60 10.66 25.89
CA THR A 13 35.61 11.68 26.23
C THR A 13 34.51 11.76 25.18
N ASP A 14 33.36 12.29 25.58
CA ASP A 14 32.21 12.49 24.69
C ASP A 14 32.56 13.33 23.45
N ARG A 15 33.48 14.29 23.59
CA ARG A 15 33.96 15.11 22.47
C ARG A 15 34.83 14.33 21.48
N GLU A 16 35.68 13.44 21.98
CA GLU A 16 36.54 12.59 21.14
C GLU A 16 35.71 11.55 20.39
N ILE A 17 34.77 10.92 21.07
CA ILE A 17 33.81 9.98 20.46
C ILE A 17 32.96 10.69 19.42
N ALA A 18 32.41 11.86 19.76
CA ALA A 18 31.62 12.66 18.82
C ALA A 18 32.43 13.06 17.58
N THR A 19 33.70 13.44 17.76
CA THR A 19 34.59 13.80 16.65
C THR A 19 34.87 12.59 15.75
N ALA A 20 35.05 11.41 16.33
CA ALA A 20 35.29 10.18 15.59
C ALA A 20 34.05 9.69 14.82
N VAL A 21 32.84 9.91 15.35
CA VAL A 21 31.59 9.43 14.74
C VAL A 21 30.99 10.43 13.74
N VAL A 22 30.87 11.71 14.11
CA VAL A 22 30.17 12.73 13.28
C VAL A 22 31.08 13.83 12.75
N GLY A 23 32.36 13.84 13.11
CA GLY A 23 33.30 14.89 12.74
C GLY A 23 33.25 16.13 13.64
N LYS A 24 34.29 16.96 13.56
CA LYS A 24 34.52 18.11 14.45
C LYS A 24 33.38 19.15 14.42
N GLU A 25 32.80 19.39 13.26
CA GLU A 25 31.76 20.42 13.06
C GLU A 25 30.47 20.11 13.83
N ARG A 26 30.09 18.82 13.90
CA ARG A 26 28.84 18.38 14.54
C ARG A 26 29.03 17.84 15.95
N ALA A 27 30.29 17.72 16.41
CA ALA A 27 30.61 17.15 17.69
C ALA A 27 29.90 17.85 18.87
N ALA A 28 29.78 19.18 18.83
CA ALA A 28 29.14 19.94 19.91
C ALA A 28 27.63 19.66 20.04
N MET A 29 26.92 19.55 18.91
CA MET A 29 25.50 19.19 18.88
C MET A 29 25.30 17.74 19.32
N TYR A 30 26.18 16.86 18.83
CA TYR A 30 26.14 15.44 19.11
C TYR A 30 26.23 15.14 20.62
N VAL A 31 27.20 15.76 21.32
CA VAL A 31 27.35 15.60 22.76
C VAL A 31 26.14 16.11 23.54
N LYS A 32 25.59 17.26 23.15
CA LYS A 32 24.49 17.89 23.90
C LYS A 32 23.14 17.22 23.69
N VAL A 33 22.85 16.76 22.47
CA VAL A 33 21.50 16.32 22.07
C VAL A 33 21.45 14.82 21.84
N VAL A 34 22.44 14.27 21.15
CA VAL A 34 22.39 12.89 20.66
C VAL A 34 22.83 11.91 21.73
N ILE A 35 23.90 12.19 22.48
CA ILE A 35 24.39 11.29 23.54
C ILE A 35 23.32 11.02 24.61
N PRO A 36 22.60 12.02 25.17
CA PRO A 36 21.54 11.74 26.15
C PRO A 36 20.40 10.89 25.58
N MET A 37 20.11 11.01 24.28
CA MET A 37 19.09 10.19 23.62
C MET A 37 19.58 8.75 23.42
N LEU A 38 20.84 8.58 23.02
CA LEU A 38 21.44 7.25 22.87
C LEU A 38 21.61 6.54 24.21
N GLU A 39 21.90 7.25 25.30
CA GLU A 39 21.95 6.66 26.65
C GLU A 39 20.63 6.02 27.06
N ARG A 40 19.49 6.58 26.62
CA ARG A 40 18.16 5.97 26.83
C ARG A 40 17.97 4.70 26.00
N GLN A 41 18.69 4.57 24.90
CA GLN A 41 18.69 3.40 24.02
C GLN A 41 19.77 2.37 24.38
N GLY A 42 20.47 2.55 25.51
CA GLY A 42 21.48 1.61 25.99
C GLY A 42 22.93 1.98 25.62
N PHE A 43 23.19 3.23 25.22
CA PHE A 43 24.57 3.69 25.01
C PHE A 43 25.39 3.66 26.31
N PRO A 44 26.66 3.23 26.28
CA PRO A 44 27.49 3.09 27.47
C PRO A 44 27.63 4.41 28.23
N ARG A 45 27.41 4.40 29.55
CA ARG A 45 27.57 5.58 30.42
C ARG A 45 29.05 5.89 30.67
N ILE A 46 29.30 7.08 31.21
CA ILE A 46 30.64 7.49 31.67
C ILE A 46 31.05 6.60 32.84
N ASP A 47 32.26 6.06 32.76
CA ASP A 47 32.84 5.25 33.83
C ASP A 47 33.39 6.15 34.94
N PRO A 48 32.93 6.03 36.20
CA PRO A 48 33.38 6.89 37.30
C PRO A 48 34.86 6.77 37.65
N LEU A 49 35.52 5.68 37.26
CA LEU A 49 36.93 5.43 37.59
C LEU A 49 37.91 6.06 36.58
N HIS A 50 37.48 6.22 35.32
CA HIS A 50 38.34 6.65 34.22
C HIS A 50 37.85 7.94 33.54
N ASP A 51 36.81 8.60 34.08
CA ASP A 51 36.23 9.86 33.58
C ASP A 51 35.95 9.88 32.06
N GLY A 52 35.64 8.71 31.49
CA GLY A 52 35.46 8.52 30.05
C GLY A 52 34.57 7.34 29.74
N ARG A 53 34.14 7.25 28.48
CA ARG A 53 33.32 6.12 28.01
C ARG A 53 34.23 5.04 27.43
N PRO A 54 33.96 3.76 27.75
CA PRO A 54 34.72 2.65 27.18
C PRO A 54 34.49 2.56 25.67
N THR A 55 35.54 2.83 24.88
CA THR A 55 35.45 2.93 23.41
C THR A 55 35.07 1.61 22.75
N LEU A 56 35.47 0.48 23.36
CA LEU A 56 35.09 -0.86 22.92
C LEU A 56 33.58 -1.11 23.01
N LEU A 57 32.93 -0.65 24.08
CA LEU A 57 31.48 -0.80 24.22
C LEU A 57 30.74 0.14 23.27
N VAL A 58 31.26 1.34 23.04
CA VAL A 58 30.71 2.29 22.07
C VAL A 58 30.76 1.69 20.66
N ARG A 59 31.88 1.06 20.29
CA ARG A 59 32.02 0.35 19.01
C ARG A 59 30.99 -0.77 18.87
N ARG A 60 30.88 -1.64 19.88
CA ARG A 60 29.87 -2.72 19.89
C ARG A 60 28.44 -2.19 19.80
N PHE A 61 28.15 -1.08 20.46
CA PHE A 61 26.84 -0.42 20.36
C PHE A 61 26.54 0.00 18.92
N TYR A 62 27.49 0.61 18.21
CA TYR A 62 27.30 0.97 16.80
C TYR A 62 27.21 -0.23 15.87
N ASP A 63 27.98 -1.28 16.12
CA ASP A 63 27.88 -2.52 15.35
C ASP A 63 26.48 -3.16 15.47
N GLY A 64 25.81 -2.98 16.62
CA GLY A 64 24.40 -3.34 16.82
C GLY A 64 23.42 -2.34 16.20
N TYR A 65 23.63 -1.05 16.44
CA TYR A 65 22.78 0.05 15.96
C TYR A 65 22.71 0.10 14.43
N LEU A 66 23.82 -0.17 13.74
CA LEU A 66 23.90 -0.22 12.29
C LEU A 66 23.54 -1.59 11.71
N GLY A 67 23.24 -2.58 12.57
CA GLY A 67 22.90 -3.95 12.13
C GLY A 67 24.09 -4.75 11.58
N ILE A 68 25.33 -4.30 11.77
CA ILE A 68 26.55 -4.96 11.27
C ILE A 68 26.76 -6.32 11.98
N THR A 69 26.40 -6.42 13.26
CA THR A 69 26.51 -7.66 14.06
C THR A 69 25.49 -8.74 13.70
N ALA A 70 24.41 -8.42 12.99
CA ALA A 70 23.50 -9.43 12.43
C ALA A 70 24.13 -10.18 11.22
N GLY A 71 25.40 -9.89 10.91
CA GLY A 71 25.93 -10.02 9.58
C GLY A 71 25.25 -8.99 8.69
N PHE A 72 25.97 -8.42 7.73
CA PHE A 72 25.26 -8.06 6.52
C PHE A 72 24.60 -9.37 6.05
N GLN A 73 23.30 -9.52 6.27
CA GLN A 73 22.48 -10.23 5.31
C GLN A 73 22.63 -9.40 4.05
N VAL A 74 23.76 -9.60 3.34
CA VAL A 74 23.84 -9.34 1.92
C VAL A 74 22.72 -10.22 1.42
N ALA A 75 21.52 -9.63 1.31
CA ALA A 75 20.44 -10.26 0.62
C ALA A 75 21.09 -10.75 -0.67
N ALA A 76 21.10 -12.08 -0.87
CA ALA A 76 21.63 -12.66 -2.08
C ALA A 76 21.10 -11.80 -3.24
N PRO A 77 21.94 -11.43 -4.23
CA PRO A 77 21.53 -10.55 -5.31
C PRO A 77 20.14 -11.01 -5.76
N ASP A 78 19.16 -10.11 -5.59
CA ASP A 78 17.77 -10.44 -5.87
C ASP A 78 17.77 -11.01 -7.28
N GLY A 79 17.30 -12.26 -7.42
CA GLY A 79 17.45 -13.00 -8.67
C GLY A 79 16.91 -12.18 -9.83
N GLU A 80 17.43 -12.43 -11.04
CA GLU A 80 17.15 -11.67 -12.26
C GLU A 80 15.68 -11.16 -12.32
N GLU A 81 15.51 -9.84 -12.26
CA GLU A 81 14.19 -9.21 -12.15
C GLU A 81 13.32 -9.58 -13.36
N ASN A 82 12.39 -10.51 -13.18
CA ASN A 82 11.52 -10.95 -14.26
C ASN A 82 10.35 -9.98 -14.47
N LEU A 83 10.62 -8.87 -15.16
CA LEU A 83 9.64 -7.83 -15.53
C LEU A 83 8.41 -8.39 -16.26
N GLY A 84 8.49 -9.60 -16.84
CA GLY A 84 7.38 -10.31 -17.47
C GLY A 84 6.25 -10.66 -16.50
N VAL A 85 6.56 -10.95 -15.23
CA VAL A 85 5.57 -11.31 -14.20
C VAL A 85 4.64 -10.14 -13.91
N TRP A 86 5.16 -8.92 -13.90
CA TRP A 86 4.37 -7.70 -13.70
C TRP A 86 3.44 -7.40 -14.88
N LYS A 87 3.90 -7.63 -16.12
CA LYS A 87 3.08 -7.45 -17.32
C LYS A 87 1.90 -8.43 -17.35
N GLY A 88 2.13 -9.71 -17.03
CA GLY A 88 1.08 -10.72 -16.99
C GLY A 88 -0.01 -10.41 -15.96
N ARG A 89 0.38 -10.01 -14.74
CA ARG A 89 -0.59 -9.61 -13.69
C ARG A 89 -1.41 -8.38 -14.09
N ARG A 90 -0.78 -7.40 -14.74
CA ARG A 90 -1.47 -6.18 -15.21
C ARG A 90 -2.45 -6.49 -16.33
N GLN A 91 -2.07 -7.37 -17.26
CA GLN A 91 -2.93 -7.77 -18.36
C GLN A 91 -4.16 -8.55 -17.86
N ALA A 92 -3.95 -9.56 -17.01
CA ALA A 92 -5.04 -10.32 -16.39
C ALA A 92 -5.99 -9.41 -15.57
N ARG A 93 -5.46 -8.36 -14.93
CA ARG A 93 -6.27 -7.35 -14.26
C ARG A 93 -7.09 -6.53 -15.26
N ASN A 94 -6.48 -6.05 -16.34
CA ASN A 94 -7.17 -5.25 -17.35
C ASN A 94 -8.31 -6.02 -18.05
N GLU A 95 -8.14 -7.32 -18.29
CA GLU A 95 -9.16 -8.19 -18.88
C GLU A 95 -10.43 -8.30 -18.01
N ARG A 96 -10.28 -8.16 -16.69
CA ARG A 96 -11.37 -8.24 -15.71
C ARG A 96 -12.03 -6.89 -15.41
N LYS A 97 -11.56 -5.81 -16.03
CA LYS A 97 -12.11 -4.46 -15.80
C LYS A 97 -13.53 -4.36 -16.38
N PRO A 98 -14.46 -3.68 -15.71
CA PRO A 98 -15.75 -3.28 -16.31
C PRO A 98 -15.54 -2.60 -17.66
N GLN A 99 -16.27 -3.02 -18.69
CA GLN A 99 -16.08 -2.60 -20.08
C GLN A 99 -17.08 -1.53 -20.53
N LEU A 100 -18.27 -1.48 -19.92
CA LEU A 100 -19.37 -0.61 -20.35
C LEU A 100 -19.28 0.81 -19.77
N ASP A 101 -18.26 1.09 -18.95
CA ASP A 101 -18.01 2.40 -18.33
C ASP A 101 -19.28 2.98 -17.68
N LEU A 102 -19.97 2.13 -16.91
CA LEU A 102 -21.23 2.47 -16.26
C LEU A 102 -20.98 3.31 -15.01
N ASN A 103 -21.78 4.37 -14.85
CA ASN A 103 -21.80 5.13 -13.61
C ASN A 103 -22.41 4.29 -12.45
N THR A 104 -22.18 4.69 -11.21
CA THR A 104 -22.64 3.95 -10.02
C THR A 104 -24.16 3.73 -9.98
N ARG A 105 -24.97 4.68 -10.49
CA ARG A 105 -26.43 4.54 -10.53
C ARG A 105 -26.85 3.46 -11.54
N CYS A 106 -26.26 3.47 -12.73
CA CYS A 106 -26.46 2.47 -13.77
C CYS A 106 -26.05 1.07 -13.28
N VAL A 107 -24.90 0.96 -12.60
CA VAL A 107 -24.44 -0.32 -12.02
C VAL A 107 -25.43 -0.83 -10.98
N ASN A 108 -25.94 0.03 -10.10
CA ASN A 108 -26.90 -0.37 -9.07
C ASN A 108 -28.25 -0.79 -9.66
N ALA A 109 -28.77 -0.03 -10.63
CA ALA A 109 -30.00 -0.37 -11.33
C ALA A 109 -29.86 -1.71 -12.09
N LEU A 110 -28.76 -1.87 -12.84
CA LEU A 110 -28.48 -3.11 -13.58
C LEU A 110 -28.28 -4.30 -12.64
N ARG A 111 -27.60 -4.12 -11.50
CA ARG A 111 -27.46 -5.16 -10.48
C ARG A 111 -28.81 -5.58 -9.93
N TYR A 112 -29.66 -4.61 -9.59
CA TYR A 112 -31.00 -4.88 -9.08
C TYR A 112 -31.83 -5.68 -10.09
N MET A 113 -31.79 -5.32 -11.38
CA MET A 113 -32.48 -6.07 -12.44
C MET A 113 -31.93 -7.49 -12.67
N VAL A 114 -30.64 -7.72 -12.39
CA VAL A 114 -30.02 -9.06 -12.46
C VAL A 114 -30.43 -9.91 -11.26
N GLU A 115 -30.54 -9.32 -10.07
CA GLU A 115 -30.97 -9.99 -8.84
C GLU A 115 -32.50 -10.22 -8.81
N HIS A 116 -33.27 -9.35 -9.46
CA HIS A 116 -34.73 -9.36 -9.54
C HIS A 116 -35.19 -9.38 -11.01
N PRO A 117 -35.11 -10.54 -11.70
CA PRO A 117 -35.45 -10.66 -13.12
C PRO A 117 -36.95 -10.51 -13.41
N ASP A 118 -37.78 -10.56 -12.38
CA ASP A 118 -39.22 -10.28 -12.40
C ASP A 118 -39.53 -8.77 -12.53
N VAL A 119 -38.61 -7.91 -12.08
CA VAL A 119 -38.77 -6.46 -12.13
C VAL A 119 -38.25 -5.93 -13.46
N THR A 120 -39.18 -5.54 -14.34
CA THR A 120 -38.84 -5.03 -15.69
C THR A 120 -39.18 -3.56 -15.88
N THR A 121 -39.91 -2.94 -14.95
CA THR A 121 -40.39 -1.56 -15.08
C THR A 121 -39.50 -0.60 -14.29
N SER A 122 -39.21 0.58 -14.87
CA SER A 122 -38.28 1.56 -14.26
C SER A 122 -38.79 2.11 -12.92
N ALA A 123 -40.10 2.23 -12.74
CA ALA A 123 -40.72 2.72 -11.49
C ALA A 123 -40.48 1.79 -10.29
N GLU A 124 -40.23 0.51 -10.53
CA GLU A 124 -40.03 -0.51 -9.50
C GLU A 124 -38.55 -0.66 -9.10
N ILE A 125 -37.64 -0.02 -9.84
CA ILE A 125 -36.18 -0.18 -9.64
C ILE A 125 -35.65 0.98 -8.79
N PRO A 126 -35.09 0.71 -7.60
CA PRO A 126 -34.66 1.75 -6.67
C PRO A 126 -33.62 2.70 -7.27
N GLY A 127 -33.96 3.99 -7.34
CA GLY A 127 -33.06 5.04 -7.83
C GLY A 127 -32.76 4.99 -9.33
N ALA A 128 -33.43 4.11 -10.08
CA ALA A 128 -33.42 4.13 -11.53
C ALA A 128 -34.42 5.17 -12.03
N THR A 129 -33.93 6.11 -12.84
CA THR A 129 -34.77 7.03 -13.58
C THR A 129 -34.89 6.54 -15.02
N ASP A 130 -35.88 7.01 -15.78
CA ASP A 130 -35.98 6.69 -17.21
C ASP A 130 -34.71 7.09 -17.98
N PHE A 131 -34.03 8.15 -17.52
CA PHE A 131 -32.72 8.55 -18.03
C PHE A 131 -31.64 7.49 -17.80
N THR A 132 -31.59 6.90 -16.60
CA THR A 132 -30.66 5.80 -16.26
C THR A 132 -30.89 4.58 -17.15
N MET A 133 -32.15 4.27 -17.48
CA MET A 133 -32.48 3.15 -18.37
C MET A 133 -32.03 3.39 -19.81
N ARG A 134 -32.20 4.62 -20.32
CA ARG A 134 -31.70 4.99 -21.64
C ARG A 134 -30.17 4.92 -21.71
N GLU A 135 -29.48 5.39 -20.67
CA GLU A 135 -28.02 5.28 -20.59
C GLU A 135 -27.57 3.81 -20.64
N LEU A 136 -28.28 2.92 -19.95
CA LEU A 136 -28.00 1.47 -20.01
C LEU A 136 -28.29 0.84 -21.39
N VAL A 137 -29.29 1.34 -22.12
CA VAL A 137 -29.57 0.93 -23.51
C VAL A 137 -28.47 1.42 -24.45
N ASP A 138 -28.05 2.69 -24.32
CA ASP A 138 -26.98 3.29 -25.13
C ASP A 138 -25.64 2.54 -24.94
N LYS A 139 -25.41 2.03 -23.73
CA LYS A 139 -24.25 1.19 -23.39
C LYS A 139 -24.43 -0.29 -23.75
N GLY A 140 -25.58 -0.69 -24.31
CA GLY A 140 -25.85 -2.07 -24.75
C GLY A 140 -26.07 -3.08 -23.62
N ALA A 141 -26.32 -2.61 -22.39
CA ALA A 141 -26.63 -3.48 -21.26
C ALA A 141 -28.09 -3.94 -21.24
N LEU A 142 -29.00 -3.13 -21.80
CA LEU A 142 -30.45 -3.35 -21.82
C LEU A 142 -31.03 -3.24 -23.23
N ARG A 143 -32.24 -3.77 -23.41
CA ARG A 143 -33.11 -3.51 -24.55
C ARG A 143 -34.49 -3.07 -24.07
N GLU A 144 -35.11 -2.12 -24.77
CA GLU A 144 -36.51 -1.76 -24.53
C GLU A 144 -37.44 -2.94 -24.90
N GLY A 145 -38.33 -3.28 -23.97
CA GLY A 145 -39.35 -4.32 -24.11
C GLY A 145 -40.67 -3.77 -24.63
N LYS A 146 -41.74 -4.56 -24.49
CA LYS A 146 -43.10 -4.08 -24.79
C LYS A 146 -43.62 -3.27 -23.61
N LYS A 147 -44.47 -2.28 -23.86
CA LYS A 147 -45.18 -1.61 -22.76
C LYS A 147 -45.99 -2.63 -21.97
N ASP A 148 -46.00 -2.50 -20.66
CA ASP A 148 -46.81 -3.35 -19.80
C ASP A 148 -48.30 -3.00 -19.91
N THR A 149 -49.14 -3.70 -19.14
CA THR A 149 -50.57 -3.46 -19.07
C THR A 149 -50.94 -2.08 -18.50
N GLN A 150 -50.02 -1.41 -17.80
CA GLN A 150 -50.19 -0.07 -17.26
C GLN A 150 -49.69 1.02 -18.23
N GLY A 151 -49.03 0.62 -19.32
CA GLY A 151 -48.47 1.53 -20.34
C GLY A 151 -47.03 1.95 -20.06
N ASP A 152 -46.41 1.43 -19.01
CA ASP A 152 -45.04 1.74 -18.63
C ASP A 152 -44.04 0.98 -19.49
N ARG A 153 -42.85 1.57 -19.64
CA ARG A 153 -41.76 0.98 -20.42
C ARG A 153 -41.11 -0.14 -19.63
N THR A 154 -41.04 -1.33 -20.25
CA THR A 154 -40.29 -2.46 -19.70
C THR A 154 -38.90 -2.54 -20.32
N TRP A 155 -37.98 -3.13 -19.58
CA TRP A 155 -36.57 -3.25 -19.94
C TRP A 155 -36.11 -4.69 -19.77
N ILE A 156 -35.38 -5.20 -20.76
CA ILE A 156 -34.85 -6.57 -20.77
C ILE A 156 -33.33 -6.49 -20.64
N VAL A 157 -32.77 -7.16 -19.65
CA VAL A 157 -31.32 -7.25 -19.45
C VAL A 157 -30.71 -8.17 -20.51
N LEU A 158 -29.72 -7.66 -21.24
CA LEU A 158 -28.94 -8.42 -22.22
C LEU A 158 -27.81 -9.19 -21.54
N ASP A 159 -27.27 -10.19 -22.23
CA ASP A 159 -26.13 -10.98 -21.73
C ASP A 159 -24.91 -10.09 -21.42
N ALA A 160 -24.67 -9.06 -22.25
CA ALA A 160 -23.64 -8.06 -22.01
C ALA A 160 -23.82 -7.33 -20.66
N GLY A 161 -25.06 -7.02 -20.27
CA GLY A 161 -25.36 -6.40 -18.98
C GLY A 161 -25.09 -7.34 -17.80
N ARG A 162 -25.44 -8.63 -17.94
CA ARG A 162 -25.17 -9.66 -16.92
C ARG A 162 -23.68 -9.89 -16.73
N GLU A 163 -22.94 -10.00 -17.83
CA GLU A 163 -21.47 -10.12 -17.82
C GLU A 163 -20.81 -8.91 -17.19
N GLU A 164 -21.31 -7.70 -17.47
CA GLU A 164 -20.74 -6.48 -16.89
C GLU A 164 -20.90 -6.45 -15.36
N ILE A 165 -22.04 -6.89 -14.82
CA ILE A 165 -22.22 -7.02 -13.37
C ILE A 165 -21.27 -8.07 -12.78
N ALA A 166 -21.04 -9.19 -13.48
CA ALA A 166 -20.07 -10.19 -13.05
C ALA A 166 -18.64 -9.62 -12.99
N ARG A 167 -18.22 -8.85 -14.01
CA ARG A 167 -16.91 -8.16 -14.01
C ARG A 167 -16.81 -7.13 -12.90
N TYR A 168 -17.87 -6.35 -12.68
CA TYR A 168 -17.90 -5.35 -11.61
C TYR A 168 -17.77 -6.00 -10.23
N ASN A 169 -18.46 -7.11 -10.00
CA ASN A 169 -18.39 -7.87 -8.76
C ASN A 169 -17.00 -8.52 -8.55
N ASP A 170 -16.34 -9.05 -9.58
CA ASP A 170 -14.97 -9.57 -9.46
C ASP A 170 -13.97 -8.44 -9.17
N TRP A 171 -14.08 -7.31 -9.89
CA TRP A 171 -13.19 -6.16 -9.76
C TRP A 171 -13.25 -5.49 -8.38
N HIS A 172 -14.45 -5.37 -7.79
CA HIS A 172 -14.65 -4.74 -6.48
C HIS A 172 -14.81 -5.73 -5.31
N GLY A 173 -15.16 -6.98 -5.58
CA GLY A 173 -15.47 -8.02 -4.58
C GLY A 173 -14.25 -8.70 -3.95
N GLY A 174 -13.03 -8.33 -4.33
CA GLY A 174 -11.78 -8.77 -3.69
C GLY A 174 -11.67 -8.44 -2.19
N LYS A 175 -12.61 -7.68 -1.61
CA LYS A 175 -12.81 -7.56 -0.17
C LYS A 175 -13.97 -8.46 0.29
N ARG A 176 -13.79 -9.78 0.25
CA ARG A 176 -14.52 -10.62 1.22
C ARG A 176 -14.02 -10.21 2.60
N ARG A 177 -14.83 -9.44 3.33
CA ARG A 177 -14.69 -9.27 4.78
C ARG A 177 -14.62 -10.68 5.37
N ARG A 178 -13.46 -11.02 5.94
CA ARG A 178 -13.34 -12.15 6.86
C ARG A 178 -14.20 -11.87 8.09
#